data_AF-A0A091AD44-F1
#
_entry.id   AF-A0A091AD44-F1
#
_cell.length_a   1.000
_cell.length_b   1.000
_cell.length_c   1.000
_cell.angle_alpha   90.00
_cell.angle_beta   90.00
_cell.angle_gamma   90.00
#
_symmetry.space_group_name_H-M   'P 1'
#
loop_
_entity.id
_entity.type
_entity.pdbx_description
1 polymer ?
#
loop_
_entity_poly.entity_id
_entity_poly.type
_entity_poly.pdbx_seq_one_letter_code
_entity_poly.pdbx_strand_id
1 'polypeptide(L)'
;MTEANFDELLTGLSRVFLHLYVNNFMSFNLSFYAAMTPEKNFWVQGKIVPRFEINPLGTSDLNYFEKLHNEIICPIVPEQLCKELQTYFQT
;
A
#
# COMPACT_ATOMS: atom_id res chain seq x y z
N MET A 1 16.76 -11.40 9.66
CA MET A 1 15.55 -10.80 10.26
C MET A 1 15.50 -11.30 11.68
N THR A 2 15.65 -10.41 12.66
CA THR A 2 15.57 -10.76 14.09
C THR A 2 14.12 -10.73 14.57
N GLU A 3 13.84 -11.25 15.76
CA GLU A 3 12.52 -11.15 16.41
C GLU A 3 12.09 -9.69 16.59
N ALA A 4 12.99 -8.83 17.07
CA ALA A 4 12.73 -7.39 17.19
C ALA A 4 12.36 -6.73 15.84
N ASN A 5 13.04 -7.09 14.74
CA ASN A 5 12.67 -6.58 13.42
C ASN A 5 11.29 -7.08 12.96
N PHE A 6 10.90 -8.27 13.38
CA PHE A 6 9.59 -8.83 13.04
C PHE A 6 8.47 -8.09 13.79
N ASP A 7 8.67 -7.80 15.08
CA ASP A 7 7.74 -7.01 15.89
C ASP A 7 7.57 -5.59 15.35
N GLU A 8 8.68 -4.93 14.97
CA GLU A 8 8.65 -3.61 14.33
C GLU A 8 7.86 -3.64 13.01
N LEU A 9 8.08 -4.66 12.18
CA LEU A 9 7.35 -4.85 10.92
C LEU A 9 5.86 -5.05 11.16
N LEU A 10 5.47 -5.94 12.08
CA LEU A 10 4.07 -6.22 12.39
C LEU A 10 3.37 -4.99 13.00
N THR A 11 4.09 -4.23 13.83
CA THR A 11 3.60 -2.96 14.38
C THR A 11 3.38 -1.92 13.27
N GLY A 12 4.29 -1.82 12.31
CA GLY A 12 4.11 -0.95 11.15
C GLY A 12 2.92 -1.37 10.29
N LEU A 13 2.80 -2.66 9.99
CA LEU A 13 1.69 -3.20 9.19
C LEU A 13 0.33 -2.99 9.88
N SER A 14 0.23 -3.20 11.19
CA SER A 14 -1.03 -3.00 11.91
C SER A 14 -1.51 -1.54 11.85
N ARG A 15 -0.59 -0.57 11.89
CA ARG A 15 -0.89 0.86 11.71
C ARG A 15 -1.41 1.16 10.29
N VAL A 16 -0.80 0.58 9.26
CA VAL A 16 -1.30 0.70 7.87
C VAL A 16 -2.68 0.07 7.73
N PHE A 17 -2.90 -1.12 8.30
CA PHE A 17 -4.19 -1.80 8.22
C PHE A 17 -5.29 -1.02 8.97
N LEU A 18 -4.97 -0.38 10.09
CA LEU A 18 -5.90 0.49 10.80
C LEU A 18 -6.31 1.69 9.93
N HIS A 19 -5.35 2.33 9.25
CA HIS A 19 -5.65 3.41 8.30
C HIS A 19 -6.56 2.92 7.17
N LEU A 20 -6.29 1.75 6.58
CA LEU A 20 -7.15 1.17 5.54
C LEU A 20 -8.57 0.90 6.04
N TYR A 21 -8.70 0.34 7.24
CA TYR A 21 -9.98 0.03 7.86
C TYR A 21 -10.83 1.27 8.12
N VAL A 22 -10.23 2.31 8.73
CA VAL A 22 -10.94 3.58 9.04
C VAL A 22 -11.39 4.29 7.77
N ASN A 23 -10.65 4.15 6.66
CA ASN A 23 -11.00 4.72 5.36
C ASN A 23 -11.85 3.79 4.48
N ASN A 24 -12.40 2.73 5.05
CA ASN A 24 -13.34 1.82 4.39
C ASN A 24 -12.73 1.04 3.20
N PHE A 25 -11.42 0.85 3.16
CA PHE A 25 -10.75 -0.01 2.19
C PHE A 25 -10.86 -1.48 2.62
N MET A 26 -11.89 -2.16 2.11
CA MET A 26 -12.27 -3.52 2.54
C MET A 26 -11.37 -4.65 2.02
N SER A 27 -10.55 -4.37 1.00
CA SER A 27 -9.61 -5.37 0.46
C SER A 27 -8.35 -4.71 -0.06
N PHE A 28 -7.24 -5.46 -0.02
CA PHE A 28 -5.95 -5.02 -0.52
C PHE A 28 -5.10 -6.21 -0.98
N ASN A 29 -4.11 -5.96 -1.82
CA ASN A 29 -3.05 -6.92 -2.12
C ASN A 29 -1.78 -6.53 -1.37
N LEU A 30 -1.04 -7.53 -0.86
CA LEU A 30 0.28 -7.37 -0.28
C LEU A 30 1.28 -8.20 -1.08
N SER A 31 2.45 -7.64 -1.39
CA SER A 31 3.53 -8.35 -2.07
C SER A 31 4.87 -7.95 -1.51
N PHE A 32 5.79 -8.91 -1.45
CA PHE A 32 7.18 -8.67 -1.09
C PHE A 32 8.08 -8.97 -2.29
N TYR A 33 8.97 -8.04 -2.59
CA TYR A 33 9.97 -8.16 -3.63
C TYR A 33 11.33 -8.28 -2.97
N ALA A 34 12.04 -9.37 -3.25
CA ALA A 34 13.36 -9.64 -2.71
C ALA A 34 14.22 -10.29 -3.79
N ALA A 35 15.52 -10.03 -3.76
CA ALA A 35 16.47 -10.77 -4.58
C ALA A 35 16.55 -12.23 -4.11
N MET A 36 16.68 -13.16 -5.05
CA MET A 36 16.83 -14.60 -4.74
C MET A 36 18.15 -14.90 -4.04
N THR A 37 19.16 -14.08 -4.28
CA THR A 37 20.47 -14.12 -3.62
C THR A 37 20.76 -12.78 -2.96
N PRO A 38 21.56 -12.73 -1.88
CA PRO A 38 21.91 -11.47 -1.24
C PRO A 38 22.61 -10.54 -2.21
N GLU A 39 22.00 -9.39 -2.51
CA GLU A 39 22.54 -8.41 -3.43
C GLU A 39 22.49 -7.02 -2.78
N LYS A 40 23.62 -6.33 -2.71
CA LYS A 40 23.76 -5.10 -1.89
C LYS A 40 22.90 -3.95 -2.41
N ASN A 41 22.61 -3.96 -3.72
CA ASN A 41 21.86 -2.90 -4.38
C ASN A 41 20.35 -3.16 -4.41
N PHE A 42 19.88 -4.32 -3.96
CA PHE A 42 18.46 -4.68 -3.96
C PHE A 42 17.94 -4.96 -2.56
N TRP A 43 17.23 -3.99 -2.02
CA TRP A 43 16.59 -4.13 -0.71
C TRP A 43 15.27 -4.89 -0.83
N VAL A 44 14.87 -5.56 0.24
CA VAL A 44 13.53 -6.15 0.31
C VAL A 44 12.51 -5.02 0.36
N GLN A 45 11.52 -5.06 -0.53
CA GLN A 45 10.47 -4.05 -0.61
C GLN A 45 9.11 -4.70 -0.40
N GLY A 46 8.27 -4.09 0.44
CA GLY A 46 6.86 -4.44 0.59
C GLY A 46 5.99 -3.47 -0.19
N LYS A 47 4.94 -3.98 -0.86
CA LYS A 47 3.93 -3.17 -1.54
C LYS A 47 2.54 -3.57 -1.06
N ILE A 48 1.78 -2.59 -0.57
CA ILE A 48 0.36 -2.73 -0.23
C ILE A 48 -0.43 -1.91 -1.24
N VAL A 49 -1.42 -2.52 -1.87
CA VAL A 49 -2.30 -1.85 -2.84
C VAL A 49 -3.74 -2.05 -2.42
N PRO A 50 -4.42 -1.01 -1.89
CA PRO A 50 -5.85 -1.09 -1.60
C PRO A 50 -6.64 -1.29 -2.90
N ARG A 51 -7.73 -2.05 -2.79
CA ARG A 51 -8.70 -2.23 -3.86
C ARG A 51 -9.98 -1.52 -3.47
N PHE A 52 -10.47 -0.67 -4.35
CA PHE A 52 -11.64 0.14 -4.11
C PHE A 52 -12.41 0.37 -5.40
N GLU A 53 -13.66 0.79 -5.25
CA GLU A 53 -14.46 1.27 -6.36
C GLU A 53 -14.17 2.76 -6.59
N ILE A 54 -14.01 3.14 -7.85
CA ILE A 54 -13.89 4.55 -8.24
C ILE A 54 -15.27 5.18 -8.14
N ASN A 55 -15.52 5.90 -7.06
CA ASN A 55 -16.76 6.65 -6.88
C ASN A 55 -16.73 7.97 -7.68
N PRO A 56 -17.85 8.38 -8.30
CA PRO A 56 -19.20 7.79 -8.29
C PRO A 56 -19.48 6.77 -9.40
N LEU A 57 -18.45 6.36 -10.18
CA LEU A 57 -18.64 5.46 -11.33
C LEU A 57 -19.11 4.06 -10.92
N GLY A 58 -18.88 3.66 -9.65
CA GLY A 58 -19.27 2.33 -9.15
C GLY A 58 -18.54 1.20 -9.86
N THR A 59 -17.40 1.51 -10.50
CA THR A 59 -16.56 0.54 -11.20
C THR A 59 -15.31 0.26 -10.38
N SER A 60 -14.70 -0.90 -10.58
CA SER A 60 -13.38 -1.23 -10.01
C SER A 60 -12.36 -0.11 -10.27
N ASP A 61 -11.40 0.03 -9.36
CA ASP A 61 -10.10 0.67 -9.57
C ASP A 61 -9.48 0.35 -10.94
N LEU A 62 -9.64 -0.90 -11.40
CA LEU A 62 -9.27 -1.36 -12.74
C LEU A 62 -10.30 -0.91 -13.79
N ASN A 63 -9.97 0.14 -14.54
CA ASN A 63 -10.88 0.75 -15.52
C ASN A 63 -10.31 0.75 -16.95
N TYR A 64 -11.06 1.32 -17.90
CA TYR A 64 -10.67 1.35 -19.30
C TYR A 64 -9.42 2.19 -19.59
N PHE A 65 -9.10 3.20 -18.77
CA PHE A 65 -7.87 3.98 -18.93
C PHE A 65 -6.65 3.08 -18.74
N GLU A 66 -6.64 2.26 -17.69
CA GLU A 66 -5.55 1.31 -17.46
C GLU A 66 -5.49 0.23 -18.53
N LYS A 67 -6.65 -0.31 -18.97
CA LYS A 67 -6.69 -1.44 -19.90
C LYS A 67 -6.55 -1.09 -21.37
N LEU A 68 -7.08 0.04 -21.81
CA LEU A 68 -7.09 0.45 -23.22
C LEU A 68 -6.03 1.50 -23.52
N HIS A 69 -5.77 2.42 -22.59
CA HIS A 69 -4.83 3.52 -22.80
C HIS A 69 -3.49 3.33 -22.09
N ASN A 70 -3.37 2.27 -21.27
CA ASN A 70 -2.18 1.97 -20.48
C ASN A 70 -1.79 3.14 -19.56
N GLU A 71 -2.80 3.89 -19.09
CA GLU A 71 -2.67 5.06 -18.23
C GLU A 71 -3.07 4.71 -16.81
N ILE A 72 -2.15 4.89 -15.86
CA ILE A 72 -2.40 4.62 -14.44
C ILE A 72 -3.04 5.87 -13.82
N ILE A 73 -4.23 5.70 -13.25
CA ILE A 73 -4.91 6.78 -12.51
C ILE A 73 -4.58 6.63 -11.03
N CYS A 74 -3.89 7.62 -10.47
CA CYS A 74 -3.66 7.73 -9.04
C CYS A 74 -4.51 8.88 -8.48
N PRO A 75 -5.63 8.59 -7.78
CA PRO A 75 -6.56 9.64 -7.34
C PRO A 75 -6.03 10.45 -6.15
N ILE A 76 -4.97 9.98 -5.50
CA ILE A 76 -4.40 10.59 -4.30
C ILE A 76 -2.94 10.93 -4.55
N VAL A 77 -2.57 12.17 -4.21
CA VAL A 77 -1.20 12.65 -4.27
C VAL A 77 -0.40 12.01 -3.12
N PRO A 78 0.81 11.45 -3.35
CA PRO A 78 1.54 10.69 -2.34
C PRO A 78 1.83 11.50 -1.07
N GLU A 79 2.14 12.80 -1.19
CA GLU A 79 2.40 13.68 -0.06
C GLU A 79 1.18 13.81 0.86
N GLN A 80 -0.03 13.83 0.29
CA GLN A 80 -1.27 13.89 1.05
C GLN A 80 -1.51 12.58 1.81
N LEU A 81 -1.35 11.43 1.13
CA LEU A 81 -1.46 10.11 1.75
C LEU A 81 -0.46 9.95 2.92
N CYS A 82 0.80 10.37 2.72
CA CYS A 82 1.82 10.31 3.75
C CYS A 82 1.46 11.16 4.96
N LYS A 83 0.91 12.37 4.76
CA LYS A 83 0.47 13.24 5.84
C LYS A 83 -0.65 12.62 6.67
N GLU A 84 -1.60 11.94 6.04
CA GLU A 84 -2.68 11.23 6.72
C GLU A 84 -2.15 10.02 7.50
N LEU A 85 -1.32 9.19 6.86
CA LEU A 85 -0.71 8.01 7.48
C LEU A 85 0.17 8.38 8.67
N GLN A 86 0.88 9.51 8.62
CA GLN A 86 1.79 9.94 9.69
C GLN A 86 1.11 9.97 11.06
N THR A 87 -0.18 10.32 11.13
CA THR A 87 -0.96 10.37 12.38
C THR A 87 -1.06 9.02 13.10
N TYR A 88 -0.94 7.91 12.37
CA TYR A 88 -0.97 6.54 12.92
C TYR A 88 0.42 6.06 13.38
N PHE A 89 1.49 6.78 13.04
CA PHE A 89 2.87 6.43 13.35
C PHE A 89 3.52 7.34 14.39
N GLN A 90 2.89 8.47 14.72
CA GLN A 90 3.32 9.34 15.82
C GLN A 90 3.10 8.61 17.15
N THR A 91 4.20 8.28 17.81
CA THR A 91 4.23 7.68 19.16
C THR A 91 4.96 8.65 20.08
#